data_AF-A0A9X5C4B6-F1
#
_entry.id   AF-A0A9X5C4B6-F1
#
_cell.length_a   1.000
_cell.length_b   1.000
_cell.length_c   1.000
_cell.angle_alpha   90.00
_cell.angle_beta   90.00
_cell.angle_gamma   90.00
#
_symmetry.space_group_name_H-M   'P 1'
#
loop_
_entity.id
_entity.type
_entity.pdbx_description
1 polymer ?
#
loop_
_entity_poly.entity_id
_entity_poly.type
_entity_poly.pdbx_seq_one_letter_code
_entity_poly.pdbx_strand_id
1 'polypeptide(L)'
;MKNELLTHTYIKSNVTKKWLIDNGFQFNKLLSSENEIYTYRFTVYKYKKYSILTCELSIDLSSGNVGIDLYDEKWESYYPFYYITYGNYDPLLNPIYEKIKNKLKEFNIKRIT
;
A
#
# COMPACT_ATOMS: atom_id res chain seq x y z
N MET A 1 5.06 18.40 5.48
CA MET A 1 5.75 17.64 4.41
C MET A 1 4.68 17.07 3.46
N LYS A 2 4.85 17.07 2.13
CA LYS A 2 3.85 16.41 1.24
C LYS A 2 3.99 14.89 1.37
N ASN A 3 2.87 14.16 1.49
CA ASN A 3 2.87 12.71 1.57
C ASN A 3 3.37 12.12 0.24
N GLU A 4 4.66 11.80 0.16
CA GLU A 4 5.31 11.29 -1.06
C GLU A 4 4.70 9.97 -1.55
N LEU A 5 4.06 9.19 -0.68
CA LEU A 5 3.38 7.96 -1.08
C LEU A 5 2.10 8.24 -1.88
N LEU A 6 1.46 9.39 -1.66
CA LEU A 6 0.23 9.77 -2.37
C LEU A 6 0.46 10.69 -3.57
N THR A 7 1.60 11.38 -3.61
CA THR A 7 1.91 12.32 -4.71
C THR A 7 2.69 11.70 -5.85
N HIS A 8 2.97 10.40 -5.80
CA HIS A 8 3.71 9.71 -6.85
C HIS A 8 3.03 8.41 -7.25
N THR A 9 3.27 8.00 -8.50
CA THR A 9 2.84 6.71 -9.02
C THR A 9 3.91 5.66 -8.74
N TYR A 10 3.48 4.44 -8.46
CA TYR A 10 4.37 3.30 -8.21
C TYR A 10 4.08 2.18 -9.21
N ILE A 11 5.15 1.50 -9.66
CA ILE A 11 5.05 0.43 -10.64
C ILE A 11 5.91 -0.77 -10.25
N LYS A 12 5.36 -1.96 -10.47
CA LYS A 12 6.09 -3.22 -10.46
C LYS A 12 6.35 -3.65 -11.90
N SER A 13 7.55 -3.40 -12.41
CA SER A 13 7.94 -3.86 -13.76
C SER A 13 7.96 -5.39 -13.84
N ASN A 14 7.58 -5.91 -15.01
CA ASN A 14 7.57 -7.35 -15.32
C ASN A 14 6.80 -8.17 -14.27
N VAL A 15 5.68 -7.63 -13.78
CA VAL A 15 4.80 -8.38 -12.88
C VAL A 15 4.20 -9.57 -13.63
N THR A 16 4.14 -10.71 -12.97
CA THR A 16 3.45 -11.90 -13.48
C THR A 16 2.54 -12.44 -12.39
N LYS A 17 1.49 -13.16 -12.78
CA LYS A 17 0.60 -13.86 -11.84
C LYS A 17 1.37 -14.80 -10.92
N LYS A 18 2.37 -15.51 -11.45
CA LYS A 18 3.26 -16.36 -10.67
C LYS A 18 4.04 -15.56 -9.63
N TRP A 19 4.66 -14.44 -10.03
CA TRP A 19 5.39 -13.59 -9.09
C TRP A 19 4.49 -13.08 -7.97
N LEU A 20 3.26 -12.65 -8.28
CA LEU A 20 2.29 -12.18 -7.29
C LEU A 20 1.96 -13.27 -6.26
N ILE A 21 1.59 -14.46 -6.73
CA ILE A 21 1.24 -15.60 -5.86
C ILE A 21 2.45 -16.02 -5.02
N ASP A 22 3.63 -16.16 -5.63
CA ASP A 22 4.86 -16.56 -4.93
C ASP A 22 5.28 -15.53 -3.85
N ASN A 23 4.90 -14.25 -4.00
CA ASN A 23 5.15 -13.18 -3.03
C ASN A 23 3.97 -12.92 -2.08
N GLY A 24 2.96 -13.79 -2.08
CA GLY A 24 1.85 -13.76 -1.13
C GLY A 24 0.74 -12.76 -1.47
N PHE A 25 0.72 -12.20 -2.68
CA PHE A 25 -0.42 -11.42 -3.16
C PHE A 25 -1.59 -12.34 -3.50
N GLN A 26 -2.80 -11.88 -3.24
CA GLN A 26 -4.03 -12.63 -3.45
C GLN A 26 -4.94 -11.92 -4.45
N PHE A 27 -5.61 -12.68 -5.31
CA PHE A 27 -6.57 -12.12 -6.26
C PHE A 27 -7.73 -11.43 -5.51
N ASN A 28 -7.98 -10.16 -5.84
CA ASN A 28 -9.04 -9.39 -5.22
C ASN A 28 -10.20 -9.21 -6.19
N LYS A 29 -11.25 -10.03 -6.03
CA LYS A 29 -12.44 -10.01 -6.90
C LYS A 29 -13.20 -8.68 -6.86
N LEU A 30 -13.19 -7.97 -5.73
CA LEU A 30 -13.94 -6.71 -5.60
C LEU A 30 -13.28 -5.57 -6.37
N LEU A 31 -11.95 -5.53 -6.39
CA LEU A 31 -11.18 -4.54 -7.14
C LEU A 31 -11.01 -4.94 -8.61
N SER A 32 -11.11 -6.23 -8.93
CA SER A 32 -10.95 -6.75 -10.28
C SER A 32 -12.24 -6.63 -11.10
N SER A 33 -12.44 -5.50 -11.78
CA SER A 33 -13.52 -5.31 -12.76
C SER A 33 -13.04 -5.65 -14.18
N GLU A 34 -12.25 -4.75 -14.78
CA GLU A 34 -11.71 -4.88 -16.14
C GLU A 34 -10.31 -5.50 -16.14
N ASN A 35 -9.53 -5.25 -15.09
CA ASN A 35 -8.17 -5.75 -14.92
C ASN A 35 -8.10 -6.70 -13.71
N GLU A 36 -7.24 -7.72 -13.76
CA GLU A 36 -6.96 -8.54 -12.59
C GLU A 36 -6.12 -7.76 -11.57
N ILE A 37 -6.68 -7.51 -10.39
CA ILE A 37 -6.00 -6.85 -9.28
C ILE A 37 -5.67 -7.87 -8.20
N TYR A 38 -4.41 -7.85 -7.76
CA TYR A 38 -3.94 -8.66 -6.65
C TYR A 38 -3.53 -7.77 -5.49
N THR A 39 -3.87 -8.17 -4.26
CA THR A 39 -3.54 -7.40 -3.07
C THR A 39 -2.62 -8.13 -2.11
N TYR A 40 -1.74 -7.37 -1.46
CA TYR A 40 -0.91 -7.83 -0.35
C TYR A 40 -1.12 -6.90 0.83
N ARG A 41 -1.38 -7.48 2.00
CA ARG A 41 -1.71 -6.74 3.22
C ARG A 41 -0.65 -6.96 4.28
N PHE A 42 -0.24 -5.90 4.95
CA PHE A 42 0.69 -5.98 6.06
C PHE A 42 0.43 -4.89 7.11
N THR A 43 0.67 -5.22 8.37
CA THR A 43 0.49 -4.28 9.47
C THR A 43 1.60 -3.23 9.48
N VAL A 44 1.22 -1.95 9.44
CA VAL A 44 2.16 -0.83 9.54
C VAL A 44 2.22 -0.25 10.96
N TYR A 45 1.14 -0.36 11.74
CA TYR A 45 1.11 0.14 13.11
C TYR A 45 0.43 -0.85 14.06
N LYS A 46 1.06 -1.06 15.22
CA LYS A 46 0.57 -1.94 16.27
C LYS A 46 0.52 -1.20 17.59
N TYR A 47 -0.51 -1.48 18.38
CA TYR A 47 -0.54 -1.17 19.80
C TYR A 47 -0.49 -2.48 20.59
N LYS A 48 0.61 -2.71 21.30
CA LYS A 48 0.92 -4.01 21.92
C LYS A 48 0.84 -5.14 20.87
N LYS A 49 -0.06 -6.10 21.07
CA LYS A 49 -0.29 -7.22 20.15
C LYS A 49 -1.32 -6.94 19.05
N TYR A 50 -2.00 -5.81 19.10
CA TYR A 50 -3.10 -5.49 18.20
C TYR A 50 -2.60 -4.70 16.99
N SER A 51 -2.98 -5.15 15.79
CA SER A 51 -2.80 -4.38 14.56
C SER A 51 -3.84 -3.27 14.54
N ILE A 52 -3.37 -2.03 14.46
CA ILE A 52 -4.22 -0.84 14.45
C ILE A 52 -4.32 -0.28 13.04
N LEU A 53 -3.22 -0.29 12.29
CA LEU A 53 -3.22 0.15 10.89
C LEU A 53 -2.62 -0.92 10.00
N THR A 54 -3.33 -1.20 8.90
CA THR A 54 -2.94 -2.16 7.87
C THR A 54 -2.80 -1.44 6.55
N CYS A 55 -1.67 -1.65 5.87
CA CYS A 55 -1.49 -1.22 4.51
C CYS A 55 -1.94 -2.33 3.55
N GLU A 56 -2.70 -1.95 2.52
CA GLU A 56 -2.96 -2.76 1.35
C GLU A 56 -2.17 -2.21 0.17
N LEU A 57 -1.31 -3.06 -0.41
CA LEU A 57 -0.78 -2.83 -1.75
C LEU A 57 -1.69 -3.53 -2.74
N SER A 58 -2.18 -2.81 -3.73
CA SER A 58 -2.90 -3.37 -4.87
C SER A 58 -2.02 -3.31 -6.11
N ILE A 59 -1.94 -4.39 -6.89
CA ILE A 59 -1.20 -4.41 -8.16
C ILE A 59 -2.15 -4.85 -9.27
N ASP A 60 -2.31 -3.98 -10.26
CA ASP A 60 -2.94 -4.32 -11.53
C ASP A 60 -1.97 -5.19 -12.35
N LEU A 61 -2.38 -6.42 -12.66
CA LEU A 61 -1.54 -7.38 -13.39
C LEU A 61 -1.20 -6.92 -14.82
N SER A 62 -2.08 -6.15 -15.46
CA SER A 62 -1.92 -5.72 -16.85
C SER A 62 -0.89 -4.59 -17.00
N SER A 63 -0.88 -3.66 -16.05
CA SER A 63 -0.06 -2.45 -16.09
C SER A 63 1.11 -2.47 -15.12
N GLY A 64 1.05 -3.31 -14.08
CA GLY A 64 1.97 -3.30 -12.96
C GLY A 64 1.79 -2.09 -12.05
N ASN A 65 0.75 -1.27 -12.25
CA ASN A 65 0.46 -0.11 -11.40
C ASN A 65 0.18 -0.56 -9.97
N VAL A 66 0.73 0.18 -9.01
CA VAL A 66 0.62 -0.13 -7.59
C VAL A 66 -0.18 0.95 -6.87
N GLY A 67 -1.30 0.54 -6.25
CA GLY A 67 -2.04 1.34 -5.28
C GLY A 67 -1.53 1.08 -3.86
N ILE A 68 -1.62 2.11 -3.01
CA ILE A 68 -1.19 2.07 -1.62
C ILE A 68 -2.31 2.66 -0.78
N ASP A 69 -2.99 1.81 -0.02
CA ASP A 69 -4.07 2.21 0.87
C ASP A 69 -3.78 1.85 2.31
N LEU A 70 -4.35 2.64 3.23
CA LEU A 70 -4.23 2.42 4.66
C LEU A 70 -5.60 2.33 5.30
N TYR A 71 -5.78 1.28 6.10
CA TYR A 71 -7.02 0.97 6.78
C TYR A 71 -6.81 0.83 8.29
N ASP A 72 -7.81 1.22 9.07
CA ASP A 72 -7.88 0.94 10.49
C ASP A 72 -8.34 -0.51 10.78
N GLU A 73 -8.56 -0.85 12.06
CA GLU A 73 -9.01 -2.18 12.44
C GLU A 73 -10.42 -2.54 11.96
N LYS A 74 -11.21 -1.54 11.54
CA LYS A 74 -12.57 -1.71 11.00
C LYS A 74 -12.59 -1.76 9.48
N TRP A 75 -11.43 -1.72 8.83
CA TRP A 75 -11.29 -1.61 7.37
C TRP A 75 -11.82 -0.30 6.79
N GLU A 76 -11.86 0.77 7.60
CA GLU A 76 -12.15 2.12 7.13
C GLU A 76 -10.86 2.81 6.70
N SER A 77 -10.91 3.64 5.65
CA SER A 77 -9.75 4.39 5.17
C SER A 77 -9.20 5.29 6.28
N TYR A 78 -7.90 5.21 6.52
CA TYR A 78 -7.25 6.01 7.55
C TYR A 78 -7.06 7.46 7.09
N TYR A 79 -8.04 8.32 7.35
CA TYR A 79 -8.10 9.71 6.91
C TYR A 79 -6.81 10.52 7.08
N PRO A 80 -6.07 10.45 8.21
CA PRO A 80 -4.82 11.22 8.37
C PRO A 80 -3.76 10.92 7.30
N PHE A 81 -3.78 9.73 6.69
CA PHE A 81 -2.90 9.41 5.57
C PHE A 81 -3.20 10.26 4.33
N TYR A 82 -4.49 10.47 4.04
CA TYR A 82 -4.98 11.11 2.82
C TYR A 82 -5.14 12.64 2.97
N TYR A 83 -5.43 13.12 4.18
CA TYR A 83 -5.85 14.50 4.44
C TYR A 83 -4.85 15.28 5.31
N ILE A 84 -3.58 15.28 4.90
CA ILE A 84 -2.47 15.95 5.60
C ILE A 84 -2.64 17.48 5.73
N THR A 85 -3.59 18.08 5.01
CA THR A 85 -3.88 19.52 5.07
C THR A 85 -4.62 19.93 6.34
N TYR A 86 -5.17 18.98 7.11
CA TYR A 86 -5.99 19.25 8.28
C TYR A 86 -5.27 19.03 9.62
N GLY A 87 -3.95 18.76 9.58
CA GLY A 87 -3.14 18.62 10.79
C GLY A 87 -1.70 18.19 10.51
N ASN A 88 -0.81 18.41 11.49
CA ASN A 88 0.54 17.85 11.43
C ASN A 88 0.56 16.44 12.01
N TYR A 89 0.45 15.43 11.14
CA TYR A 89 0.49 14.02 11.51
C TYR A 89 1.89 13.39 11.33
N ASP A 90 2.91 14.19 10.99
CA ASP A 90 4.25 13.70 10.63
C ASP A 90 4.85 12.74 11.69
N PRO A 91 4.77 13.01 13.01
CA PRO A 91 5.33 12.10 14.02
C PRO A 91 4.69 10.70 14.01
N LEU A 92 3.39 10.62 13.70
CA LEU A 92 2.66 9.36 13.63
C LEU A 92 2.86 8.66 12.29
N LEU A 93 2.91 9.43 11.20
CA LEU A 93 2.95 8.89 9.85
C LEU A 93 4.37 8.51 9.40
N ASN A 94 5.42 9.16 9.89
CA ASN A 94 6.80 8.86 9.47
C ASN A 94 7.19 7.39 9.68
N PRO A 95 6.94 6.76 10.84
CA PRO A 95 7.22 5.33 11.03
C PRO A 95 6.39 4.42 10.11
N ILE A 96 5.17 4.84 9.76
CA ILE A 96 4.29 4.13 8.84
C ILE A 96 4.85 4.21 7.41
N TYR A 97 5.26 5.40 6.99
CA TYR A 97 5.85 5.65 5.67
C TYR A 97 7.12 4.83 5.47
N GLU A 98 8.01 4.79 6.46
CA GLU A 98 9.24 4.00 6.37
C GLU A 98 8.95 2.50 6.22
N LYS A 99 7.95 1.96 6.92
CA LYS A 99 7.54 0.56 6.74
C LYS A 99 7.01 0.29 5.35
N ILE A 100 6.20 1.20 4.79
CA ILE A 100 5.67 1.07 3.43
C ILE A 100 6.82 1.14 2.43
N LYS A 101 7.70 2.15 2.52
CA LYS A 101 8.88 2.30 1.66
C LYS A 101 9.78 1.05 1.69
N ASN A 102 10.00 0.48 2.87
CA ASN A 102 10.77 -0.76 3.01
C ASN A 102 10.09 -1.94 2.31
N LYS A 103 8.76 -2.08 2.42
CA LYS A 103 8.02 -3.15 1.75
C LYS A 103 8.01 -2.96 0.22
N LEU A 104 7.86 -1.73 -0.27
CA LEU A 104 7.99 -1.42 -1.69
C LEU A 104 9.38 -1.81 -2.22
N LYS A 105 10.44 -1.49 -1.48
CA LYS A 105 11.82 -1.86 -1.82
C LYS A 105 12.02 -3.37 -1.84
N GLU A 106 11.50 -4.10 -0.85
CA GLU A 106 11.53 -5.56 -0.78
C GLU A 106 10.90 -6.21 -2.02
N PHE A 107 9.80 -5.65 -2.51
CA PHE A 107 9.13 -6.11 -3.73
C PHE A 107 9.70 -5.54 -5.03
N ASN A 108 10.76 -4.74 -4.96
CA ASN A 108 11.33 -4.01 -6.11
C ASN A 108 10.27 -3.20 -6.88
N ILE A 109 9.36 -2.59 -6.13
CA ILE A 109 8.36 -1.64 -6.63
C ILE A 109 9.02 -0.26 -6.66
N LYS A 110 8.96 0.39 -7.82
CA LYS A 110 9.66 1.65 -8.06
C LYS A 110 8.68 2.79 -8.19
N ARG A 111 9.09 3.97 -7.71
CA ARG A 111 8.43 5.23 -7.99
C ARG A 111 8.66 5.60 -9.46
N ILE A 112 7.60 5.93 -10.19
CA ILE A 112 7.70 6.59 -11.49
C ILE A 112 7.93 8.09 -11.22
N THR A 113 8.95 8.65 -11.85
CA THR A 113 9.31 10.07 -11.72
C THR A 113 8.59 10.88 -12.79
#